data_AF-A0A517RK69-F1
#
_entry.id   AF-A0A517RK69-F1
#
_cell.length_a   1.000
_cell.length_b   1.000
_cell.length_c   1.000
_cell.angle_alpha   90.00
_cell.angle_beta   90.00
_cell.angle_gamma   90.00
#
_symmetry.space_group_name_H-M   'P 1'
#
loop_
_entity.id
_entity.type
_entity.pdbx_description
1 polymer ?
#
loop_
_entity_poly.entity_id
_entity_poly.type
_entity_poly.pdbx_seq_one_letter_code
_entity_poly.pdbx_strand_id
1 'polypeptide(L)' 'MSKEFKVSGKQHRRSFTEEFKRDAVNLVAVEGYSFNRAAQAVGVMV' A
#
# COMPACT_ATOMS: atom_id res chain seq x y z
N MET A 1 -1.15 31.12 -4.22
CA MET A 1 -2.08 30.79 -3.12
C MET A 1 -1.81 29.35 -2.71
N SER A 2 -0.95 29.16 -1.71
CA SER A 2 -0.49 27.86 -1.22
C SER A 2 -1.67 27.11 -0.62
N LYS A 3 -1.99 25.93 -1.14
CA LYS A 3 -3.12 25.14 -0.64
C LYS A 3 -2.67 24.37 0.61
N GLU A 4 -3.12 24.83 1.77
CA GLU A 4 -2.95 24.15 3.06
C GLU A 4 -3.62 22.76 3.02
N PHE A 5 -2.85 21.72 3.28
CA PHE A 5 -3.37 20.38 3.50
C PHE A 5 -3.83 20.25 4.96
N LYS A 6 -5.15 20.35 5.20
CA LYS A 6 -5.78 20.04 6.49
C LYS A 6 -5.60 18.55 6.81
N VAL A 7 -4.78 18.23 7.81
CA VAL A 7 -4.67 16.89 8.39
C VAL A 7 -5.91 16.64 9.26
N SER A 8 -6.95 16.05 8.69
CA SER A 8 -8.08 15.51 9.46
C SER A 8 -7.83 14.03 9.73
N GLY A 9 -7.82 13.67 11.02
CA GLY A 9 -7.49 12.35 11.57
C GLY A 9 -8.48 11.25 11.22
N LYS A 10 -8.53 10.87 9.95
CA LYS A 10 -9.01 9.57 9.47
C LYS A 10 -7.97 9.18 8.44
N GLN A 11 -7.14 8.17 8.74
CA GLN A 11 -6.24 7.60 7.74
C GLN A 11 -7.09 7.35 6.49
N HIS A 12 -6.84 8.12 5.43
CA HIS A 12 -7.50 7.90 4.16
C HIS A 12 -7.19 6.44 3.83
N ARG A 13 -8.18 5.56 3.99
CA ARG A 13 -8.07 4.17 3.59
C ARG A 13 -7.80 4.26 2.10
N ARG A 14 -6.53 4.12 1.71
CA ARG A 14 -6.14 4.09 0.31
C ARG A 14 -6.95 2.94 -0.29
N SER A 15 -7.88 3.28 -1.15
CA SER A 15 -8.63 2.29 -1.91
C SER A 15 -7.65 1.71 -2.91
N PHE A 16 -7.04 0.58 -2.55
CA PHE A 16 -6.20 -0.17 -3.46
C PHE A 16 -7.09 -0.93 -4.46
N THR A 17 -6.64 -1.00 -5.72
CA THR A 17 -7.32 -1.77 -6.75
C THR A 17 -7.25 -3.27 -6.44
N GLU A 18 -8.14 -4.06 -7.03
CA GLU A 18 -8.09 -5.53 -6.87
C GLU A 18 -6.80 -6.11 -7.46
N GLU A 19 -6.30 -5.52 -8.55
CA GLU A 19 -5.01 -5.86 -9.15
C GLU A 19 -3.87 -5.69 -8.15
N PHE A 20 -3.82 -4.54 -7.47
CA PHE A 20 -2.84 -4.28 -6.43
C PHE A 20 -2.88 -5.31 -5.31
N LYS A 21 -4.08 -5.68 -4.85
CA LYS A 21 -4.23 -6.70 -3.80
C LYS A 21 -3.73 -8.06 -4.26
N ARG A 22 -4.02 -8.43 -5.51
CA ARG A 22 -3.59 -9.71 -6.09
C ARG A 22 -2.07 -9.78 -6.19
N ASP A 23 -1.43 -8.70 -6.66
CA ASP A 23 0.02 -8.61 -6.74
C ASP A 23 0.68 -8.74 -5.36
N ALA A 24 0.17 -8.00 -4.37
CA ALA A 24 0.68 -8.07 -3.00
C ALA A 24 0.57 -9.50 -2.41
N VAL A 25 -0.55 -10.20 -2.68
CA VAL A 25 -0.74 -11.58 -2.23
C VAL A 25 0.18 -12.53 -2.98
N ASN A 26 0.39 -12.34 -4.29
CA ASN A 26 1.26 -13.21 -5.09
C ASN A 26 2.72 -13.16 -4.60
N LEU A 27 3.21 -11.96 -4.26
CA LEU A 27 4.54 -11.76 -3.70
C LEU A 27 4.75 -12.56 -2.40
N VAL A 28 3.72 -12.63 -1.54
CA VAL A 28 3.81 -13.35 -0.27
C VAL A 28 3.57 -14.85 -0.45
N ALA A 29 2.51 -15.24 -1.16
CA ALA A 29 2.05 -16.61 -1.24
C ALA A 29 2.82 -17.47 -2.25
N VAL A 30 3.27 -16.87 -3.35
CA VAL A 30 3.96 -17.58 -4.44
C VAL A 30 5.46 -17.34 -4.37
N GLU A 31 5.89 -16.09 -4.24
CA GLU A 31 7.32 -15.77 -4.19
C GLU A 31 7.93 -15.92 -2.79
N GLY A 32 7.11 -16.07 -1.74
CA GLY A 32 7.57 -16.30 -0.37
C GLY A 32 8.19 -15.06 0.28
N TYR A 33 7.84 -13.86 -0.18
CA TYR A 33 8.36 -12.62 0.39
C TYR A 33 7.80 -12.39 1.79
N SER A 34 8.62 -11.80 2.68
CA SER A 34 8.13 -11.27 3.94
C SER A 34 7.21 -10.08 3.68
N PHE A 35 6.24 -9.83 4.57
CA PHE A 35 5.27 -8.75 4.41
C PHE A 35 5.92 -7.37 4.19
N ASN A 36 7.05 -7.09 4.84
CA ASN A 36 7.79 -5.84 4.64
C ASN A 36 8.36 -5.75 3.22
N ARG A 37 8.96 -6.84 2.71
CA ARG A 37 9.52 -6.88 1.36
C ARG A 37 8.43 -6.82 0.29
N ALA A 38 7.30 -7.48 0.51
CA ALA A 38 6.13 -7.37 -0.36
C ALA A 38 5.58 -5.94 -0.38
N ALA A 39 5.46 -5.29 0.78
CA ALA A 39 5.04 -3.89 0.89
C ALA A 39 5.99 -2.95 0.12
N GLN A 40 7.31 -3.13 0.24
CA GLN A 40 8.29 -2.38 -0.54
C GLN A 40 8.13 -2.62 -2.05
N ALA A 41 7.93 -3.87 -2.47
CA ALA A 41 7.76 -4.23 -3.87
C ALA A 41 6.50 -3.60 -4.49
N VAL A 42 5.39 -3.52 -3.74
CA VAL A 42 4.16 -2.83 -4.17
C VAL A 42 4.16 -1.31 -3.87
N GLY A 43 5.28 -0.75 -3.41
CA GLY A 43 5.43 0.69 -3.18
C GLY A 43 4.64 1.23 -1.98
N VAL A 44 4.30 0.38 -1.01
CA VAL A 44 3.69 0.78 0.25
C VAL A 44 4.78 0.93 1.30
N MET A 45 4.97 2.15 1.78
CA MET A 45 5.74 2.37 3.01
C MET A 45 4.94 1.84 4.20
N VAL A 46 5.52 0.87 4.90
CA VAL A 46 5.10 0.37 6.21
C VAL A 46 5.78 1.13 7.34
#